data_AF-A0AAE0FQ18-F1
#
_entry.id   AF-A0AAE0FQ18-F1
#
_cell.length_a   1.000
_cell.length_b   1.000
_cell.length_c   1.000
_cell.angle_alpha   90.00
_cell.angle_beta   90.00
_cell.angle_gamma   90.00
#
_symmetry.space_group_name_H-M   'P 1'
#
loop_
_entity.id
_entity.type
_entity.pdbx_description
1 polymer ?
#
loop_
_entity_poly.entity_id
_entity_poly.type
_entity_poly.pdbx_seq_one_letter_code
_entity_poly.pdbx_strand_id
1 'polypeptide(L)'
;MNEDAYRAAEAWSRAIAQRRPPSPPSPPKVTSLHQNVPSFWLTVVYETRPPNGDMLTLSNLKKIKEVEEMVKSVPGYSNFCFRKFNTSECQPPLSIGSVQLAVRQEVLADPNGTLSVMLQAELGAERGSGLYPSDEDFIEIAKQLPLISSYYSSPLFGSGHDVTWFFDEHFVEGTSETCVAMRSAFVFALPLEGYDSPSDRRSEQVAAYARFASQFRDMLNAAGGNELRVLHAGGEITEQEIKDIVKGDLLYAVGSLIVALLVILLHTRSVWITATAVLGLALSFPTSYFVFRVVCGVRYITFMCAAVPFVVIGVGCDDVLVLHDIWKQYSAPWPDDEARFTEAYRKAGKAMLVTSMTTAAAFLANLVSYMPPIRSLGLFAAITVLGSHTASPPQLWRPNTRCCNASPHLTNSFAHPSSIGIFVLDC
;
A
#
# COMPACT_ATOMS: atom_id res chain seq x y z
N MET A 1 27.36 39.94 50.29
CA MET A 1 27.47 38.53 49.83
C MET A 1 28.94 38.23 49.63
N ASN A 2 29.45 37.20 50.29
CA ASN A 2 30.88 36.93 50.43
C ASN A 2 31.46 36.35 49.13
N GLU A 3 32.47 36.99 48.54
CA GLU A 3 33.00 36.65 47.22
C GLU A 3 33.64 35.24 47.19
N ASP A 4 34.15 34.79 48.35
CA ASP A 4 34.67 33.44 48.55
C ASP A 4 33.58 32.36 48.41
N ALA A 5 32.34 32.67 48.82
CA ALA A 5 31.22 31.75 48.68
C ALA A 5 30.82 31.56 47.21
N TYR A 6 30.94 32.62 46.40
CA TYR A 6 30.66 32.56 44.97
C TYR A 6 31.71 31.72 44.23
N ARG A 7 33.01 31.93 44.53
CA ARG A 7 34.08 31.14 43.92
C ARG A 7 34.05 29.67 44.33
N ALA A 8 33.65 29.37 45.57
CA ALA A 8 33.45 27.99 46.02
C ALA A 8 32.29 27.30 45.27
N ALA A 9 31.17 28.00 45.05
CA ALA A 9 30.04 27.48 44.29
C ALA A 9 30.39 27.25 42.81
N GLU A 10 31.20 28.14 42.22
CA GLU A 10 31.64 28.02 40.82
C GLU A 10 32.66 26.88 40.63
N ALA A 11 33.56 26.66 41.59
CA ALA A 11 34.46 25.50 41.57
C ALA A 11 33.69 24.18 41.69
N TRP A 12 32.63 24.16 42.51
CA TRP A 12 31.77 23.00 42.70
C TRP A 12 30.94 22.67 41.45
N SER A 13 30.41 23.69 40.76
CA SER A 13 29.63 23.50 39.53
C SER A 13 30.49 22.97 38.37
N ARG A 14 31.74 23.44 38.22
CA ARG A 14 32.68 22.93 37.22
C ARG A 14 33.11 21.49 37.50
N ALA A 15 33.25 21.10 38.77
CA ALA A 15 33.58 19.72 39.16
C ALA A 15 32.44 18.73 38.84
N ILE A 16 31.19 19.17 38.92
CA ILE A 16 30.01 18.37 38.53
C ILE A 16 29.88 18.28 37.01
N ALA A 17 30.16 19.35 36.28
CA ALA A 17 30.08 19.36 34.81
C ALA A 17 31.05 18.38 34.13
N GLN A 18 32.18 18.03 34.77
CA GLN A 18 33.15 17.07 34.25
C GLN A 18 32.83 15.60 34.59
N ARG A 19 31.96 15.35 35.57
CA ARG A 19 31.52 14.00 35.91
C ARG A 19 30.20 13.73 35.17
N ARG A 20 30.28 13.09 33.99
CA ARG A 20 29.09 12.43 33.44
C ARG A 20 28.56 11.50 34.54
N PRO A 21 27.29 11.62 34.99
CA PRO A 21 26.73 10.60 35.84
C PRO A 21 26.90 9.26 35.12
N PRO A 22 27.26 8.17 35.81
CA PRO A 22 27.22 6.86 35.19
C PRO A 22 25.83 6.71 34.57
N SER A 23 25.78 6.25 33.32
CA SER A 23 24.52 5.90 32.68
C SER A 23 23.70 5.07 33.67
N PRO A 24 22.40 5.35 33.87
CA PRO A 24 21.58 4.50 34.70
C PRO A 24 21.80 3.05 34.24
N PRO A 25 21.97 2.09 35.17
CA PRO A 25 22.07 0.69 34.77
C PRO A 25 20.88 0.44 33.84
N SER A 26 21.16 -0.11 32.66
CA SER A 26 20.12 -0.55 31.74
C SER A 26 19.05 -1.27 32.57
N PRO A 27 17.76 -0.95 32.42
CA PRO A 27 16.73 -1.69 33.12
C PRO A 27 17.03 -3.18 32.91
N PRO A 28 16.90 -4.01 33.96
CA PRO A 28 17.17 -5.44 33.82
C PRO A 28 16.47 -5.91 32.57
N LYS A 29 17.21 -6.54 31.64
CA LYS A 29 16.65 -7.11 30.42
C LYS A 29 15.49 -7.98 30.87
N VAL A 30 14.26 -7.50 30.71
CA VAL A 30 13.06 -8.26 31.02
C VAL A 30 13.02 -9.33 29.94
N THR A 31 13.46 -10.54 30.29
CA THR A 31 13.69 -11.66 29.38
C THR A 31 12.41 -12.24 28.76
N SER A 32 11.31 -11.48 28.67
CA SER A 32 9.99 -12.04 28.32
C SER A 32 9.05 -11.13 27.53
N LEU A 33 9.48 -9.96 27.04
CA LEU A 33 8.61 -9.04 26.30
C LEU A 33 8.78 -9.11 24.77
N HIS A 34 9.11 -10.29 24.24
CA HIS A 34 9.19 -10.53 22.80
C HIS A 34 7.86 -11.08 22.27
N GLN A 35 7.46 -10.65 21.08
CA GLN A 35 6.30 -11.16 20.32
C GLN A 35 4.96 -11.08 21.07
N ASN A 36 4.74 -10.01 21.84
CA ASN A 36 3.54 -9.80 22.64
C ASN A 36 2.69 -8.59 22.19
N VAL A 37 3.11 -7.88 21.14
CA VAL A 37 2.35 -6.77 20.55
C VAL A 37 1.87 -7.18 19.17
N PRO A 38 0.55 -7.43 18.97
CA PRO A 38 0.02 -7.79 17.66
C PRO A 38 0.30 -6.67 16.67
N SER A 39 1.00 -6.99 15.59
CA SER A 39 1.51 -6.00 14.63
C SER A 39 1.18 -6.36 13.20
N PHE A 40 1.07 -7.64 12.89
CA PHE A 40 0.68 -8.13 11.57
C PHE A 40 -0.36 -9.22 11.69
N TRP A 41 -1.14 -9.40 10.63
CA TRP A 41 -2.14 -10.43 10.53
C TRP A 41 -2.11 -11.08 9.15
N LEU A 42 -2.51 -12.34 9.10
CA LEU A 42 -2.82 -13.10 7.89
C LEU A 42 -4.22 -13.68 8.09
N THR A 43 -5.16 -13.23 7.28
CA THR A 43 -6.51 -13.77 7.18
C THR A 43 -6.57 -14.71 6.01
N VAL A 44 -7.03 -15.93 6.24
CA VAL A 44 -7.31 -16.93 5.21
C VAL A 44 -8.82 -17.11 5.14
N VAL A 45 -9.38 -17.00 3.95
CA VAL A 45 -10.81 -17.17 3.68
C VAL A 45 -10.99 -18.40 2.81
N TYR A 46 -11.89 -19.28 3.22
CA TYR A 46 -12.18 -20.54 2.54
C TYR A 46 -13.58 -20.44 1.94
N GLU A 47 -13.70 -20.69 0.64
CA GLU A 47 -14.95 -20.60 -0.11
C GLU A 47 -15.21 -21.93 -0.83
N THR A 48 -16.46 -22.40 -0.84
CA THR A 48 -16.84 -23.61 -1.57
C THR A 48 -16.78 -23.42 -3.09
N ARG A 49 -16.38 -24.48 -3.81
CA ARG A 49 -16.37 -24.50 -5.27
C ARG A 49 -17.04 -25.79 -5.76
N PRO A 50 -18.17 -25.72 -6.50
CA PRO A 50 -18.89 -24.53 -7.00
C PRO A 50 -19.52 -23.68 -5.89
N PRO A 51 -19.85 -22.39 -6.17
CA PRO A 51 -20.45 -21.49 -5.18
C PRO A 51 -21.80 -22.03 -4.68
N ASN A 52 -22.14 -21.72 -3.43
CA ASN A 52 -23.33 -22.17 -2.67
C ASN A 52 -23.24 -23.59 -2.06
N GLY A 53 -22.03 -24.14 -1.89
CA GLY A 53 -21.83 -25.31 -1.04
C GLY A 53 -21.74 -24.94 0.44
N ASP A 54 -21.95 -25.91 1.32
CA ASP A 54 -21.82 -25.74 2.76
C ASP A 54 -20.37 -26.01 3.26
N MET A 55 -19.80 -25.03 3.94
CA MET A 55 -18.49 -25.10 4.58
C MET A 55 -18.52 -25.89 5.90
N LEU A 56 -19.69 -26.01 6.54
CA LEU A 56 -19.88 -26.73 7.81
C LEU A 56 -20.01 -28.24 7.62
N THR A 57 -19.13 -28.82 6.81
CA THR A 57 -19.01 -30.27 6.64
C THR A 57 -17.70 -30.79 7.22
N LEU A 58 -17.71 -32.01 7.74
CA LEU A 58 -16.51 -32.63 8.34
C LEU A 58 -15.31 -32.65 7.37
N SER A 59 -15.56 -32.87 6.07
CA SER A 59 -14.53 -32.86 5.04
C SER A 59 -13.89 -31.47 4.88
N ASN A 60 -14.72 -30.42 4.80
CA ASN A 60 -14.26 -29.04 4.63
C ASN A 60 -13.55 -28.53 5.88
N LEU A 61 -14.05 -28.85 7.08
CA LEU A 61 -13.38 -28.50 8.35
C LEU A 61 -12.02 -29.19 8.50
N LYS A 62 -11.89 -30.45 8.06
CA LYS A 62 -10.59 -31.15 8.03
C LYS A 62 -9.60 -30.46 7.10
N LYS A 63 -10.04 -30.05 5.91
CA LYS A 63 -9.19 -29.29 4.98
C LYS A 63 -8.79 -27.92 5.54
N ILE A 64 -9.68 -27.20 6.21
CA ILE A 64 -9.33 -25.95 6.91
C ILE A 64 -8.21 -26.21 7.92
N LYS A 65 -8.35 -27.27 8.73
CA LYS A 65 -7.31 -27.66 9.70
C LYS A 65 -5.99 -28.02 9.03
N GLU A 66 -6.02 -28.74 7.90
CA GLU A 66 -4.81 -29.03 7.11
C GLU A 66 -4.13 -27.75 6.62
N VAL A 67 -4.88 -26.78 6.11
CA VAL A 67 -4.34 -25.48 5.69
C VAL A 67 -3.75 -24.71 6.87
N GLU A 68 -4.41 -24.75 8.02
CA GLU A 68 -3.90 -24.08 9.23
C GLU A 68 -2.59 -24.69 9.74
N GLU A 69 -2.46 -26.01 9.69
CA GLU A 69 -1.23 -26.71 10.02
C GLU A 69 -0.12 -26.44 8.98
N MET A 70 -0.47 -26.34 7.69
CA MET A 70 0.49 -25.92 6.66
C MET A 70 1.09 -24.54 6.97
N VAL A 71 0.27 -23.56 7.35
CA VAL A 71 0.73 -22.22 7.73
C VAL A 71 1.65 -22.25 8.95
N LYS A 72 1.32 -23.05 9.98
CA LYS A 72 2.17 -23.21 11.18
C LYS A 72 3.49 -23.93 10.90
N SER A 73 3.50 -24.83 9.91
CA SER A 73 4.68 -25.62 9.56
C SER A 73 5.76 -24.84 8.82
N VAL A 74 5.49 -23.58 8.42
CA VAL A 74 6.44 -22.73 7.71
C VAL A 74 7.70 -22.49 8.56
N PRO A 75 8.90 -22.65 7.98
CA PRO A 75 10.14 -22.40 8.70
C PRO A 75 10.19 -20.95 9.21
N GLY A 76 10.46 -20.80 10.50
CA GLY A 76 10.52 -19.51 11.18
C GLY A 76 9.20 -19.04 11.79
N TYR A 77 8.10 -19.79 11.69
CA TYR A 77 6.80 -19.41 12.29
C TYR A 77 6.91 -19.04 13.78
N SER A 78 7.68 -19.80 14.56
CA SER A 78 7.91 -19.56 16.00
C SER A 78 8.50 -18.18 16.31
N ASN A 79 9.23 -17.59 15.37
CA ASN A 79 9.94 -16.32 15.54
C ASN A 79 9.03 -15.11 15.27
N PHE A 80 7.85 -15.33 14.67
CA PHE A 80 6.87 -14.29 14.36
C PHE A 80 5.53 -14.48 15.06
N CYS A 81 5.22 -15.69 15.54
CA CYS A 81 3.94 -16.00 16.18
C CYS A 81 3.65 -15.10 17.38
N PHE A 82 2.38 -14.78 17.61
CA PHE A 82 1.95 -14.05 18.81
C PHE A 82 2.02 -14.96 20.04
N ARG A 83 2.58 -14.43 21.13
CA ARG A 83 2.69 -15.11 22.42
C ARG A 83 1.97 -14.32 23.50
N LYS A 84 1.19 -15.00 24.35
CA LYS A 84 0.54 -14.38 25.50
C LYS A 84 1.60 -13.99 26.54
N PHE A 85 1.30 -12.97 27.32
CA PHE A 85 2.19 -12.50 28.38
C PHE A 85 2.55 -13.67 29.32
N ASN A 86 3.85 -13.92 29.52
CA ASN A 86 4.40 -14.95 30.40
C ASN A 86 4.33 -16.41 29.89
N THR A 87 4.03 -16.64 28.62
CA THR A 87 4.08 -17.98 27.98
C THR A 87 5.03 -18.01 26.80
N SER A 88 5.85 -19.05 26.68
CA SER A 88 6.73 -19.28 25.53
C SER A 88 6.01 -19.92 24.33
N GLU A 89 4.76 -20.34 24.50
CA GLU A 89 3.97 -21.01 23.48
C GLU A 89 3.30 -20.01 22.53
N CYS A 90 3.29 -20.35 21.24
CA CYS A 90 2.56 -19.61 20.23
C CYS A 90 1.05 -19.79 20.43
N GLN A 91 0.30 -18.70 20.34
CA GLN A 91 -1.16 -18.78 20.35
C GLN A 91 -1.66 -19.53 19.11
N PRO A 92 -2.68 -20.41 19.24
CA PRO A 92 -3.35 -21.00 18.08
C PRO A 92 -3.97 -19.92 17.17
N PRO A 93 -4.16 -20.21 15.87
CA PRO A 93 -4.88 -19.32 14.97
C PRO A 93 -6.29 -19.08 15.48
N LEU A 94 -6.83 -17.91 15.18
CA LEU A 94 -8.23 -17.57 15.37
C LEU A 94 -9.02 -18.28 14.27
N SER A 95 -9.53 -19.47 14.59
CA SER A 95 -10.32 -20.29 13.67
C SER A 95 -11.44 -21.03 14.39
N ILE A 96 -12.39 -21.57 13.64
CA ILE A 96 -13.46 -22.41 14.20
C ILE A 96 -12.90 -23.63 14.96
N GLY A 97 -11.74 -24.16 14.55
CA GLY A 97 -11.06 -25.24 15.27
C GLY A 97 -10.50 -24.80 16.62
N SER A 98 -10.02 -23.55 16.71
CA SER A 98 -9.62 -22.97 18.01
C SER A 98 -10.82 -22.72 18.92
N VAL A 99 -11.97 -22.37 18.35
CA VAL A 99 -13.26 -22.25 19.07
C VAL A 99 -13.67 -23.61 19.62
N GLN A 100 -13.60 -24.66 18.81
CA GLN A 100 -13.87 -26.04 19.25
C GLN A 100 -13.01 -26.43 20.45
N LEU A 101 -11.71 -26.12 20.40
CA LEU A 101 -10.79 -26.43 21.49
C LEU A 101 -11.10 -25.62 22.76
N ALA A 102 -11.39 -24.33 22.62
CA ALA A 102 -11.72 -23.46 23.74
C ALA A 102 -13.02 -23.88 24.44
N VAL A 103 -14.08 -24.13 23.66
CA VAL A 103 -15.37 -24.63 24.17
C VAL A 103 -15.17 -25.95 24.91
N ARG A 104 -14.37 -26.87 24.33
CA ARG A 104 -14.06 -28.15 24.97
C ARG A 104 -13.31 -27.97 26.29
N GLN A 105 -12.35 -27.06 26.36
CA GLN A 105 -11.61 -26.75 27.59
C GLN A 105 -12.51 -26.13 28.66
N GLU A 106 -13.42 -25.25 28.29
CA GLU A 106 -14.35 -24.60 29.21
C GLU A 106 -15.38 -25.58 29.77
N VAL A 107 -15.96 -26.43 28.92
CA VAL A 107 -16.86 -27.52 29.34
C VAL A 107 -16.15 -28.54 30.23
N LEU A 108 -14.85 -28.82 29.98
CA LEU A 108 -14.02 -29.66 30.85
C LEU A 108 -13.76 -29.03 32.21
N ALA A 109 -13.59 -27.71 32.27
CA ALA A 109 -13.27 -26.97 33.48
C ALA A 109 -14.50 -26.77 34.37
N ASP A 110 -15.66 -26.47 33.78
CA ASP A 110 -16.93 -26.31 34.49
C ASP A 110 -18.08 -27.08 33.81
N PRO A 111 -18.21 -28.39 34.12
CA PRO A 111 -19.23 -29.24 33.52
C PRO A 111 -20.67 -28.85 33.90
N ASN A 112 -20.88 -28.06 34.97
CA ASN A 112 -22.18 -27.54 35.38
C ASN A 112 -22.33 -26.03 35.13
N GLY A 113 -21.38 -25.44 34.41
CA GLY A 113 -21.39 -24.01 34.08
C GLY A 113 -22.50 -23.64 33.10
N THR A 114 -22.76 -22.34 32.97
CA THR A 114 -23.81 -21.83 32.09
C THR A 114 -23.63 -22.29 30.63
N LEU A 115 -22.38 -22.33 30.15
CA LEU A 115 -22.06 -22.76 28.79
C LEU A 115 -22.34 -24.25 28.57
N SER A 116 -21.95 -25.11 29.51
CA SER A 116 -22.19 -26.55 29.39
C SER A 116 -23.68 -26.89 29.49
N VAL A 117 -24.44 -26.20 30.36
CA VAL A 117 -25.89 -26.37 30.49
C VAL A 117 -26.64 -25.90 29.25
N MET A 118 -26.24 -24.78 28.64
CA MET A 118 -26.82 -24.32 27.38
C MET A 118 -26.50 -25.26 26.22
N LEU A 119 -25.24 -25.69 26.09
CA LEU A 119 -24.84 -26.68 25.08
C LEU A 119 -25.63 -27.99 25.26
N GLN A 120 -25.84 -28.44 26.49
CA GLN A 120 -26.67 -29.63 26.79
C GLN A 120 -28.15 -29.42 26.47
N ALA A 121 -28.69 -28.24 26.74
CA ALA A 121 -30.08 -27.90 26.43
C ALA A 121 -30.32 -27.84 24.90
N GLU A 122 -29.33 -27.36 24.14
CA GLU A 122 -29.46 -27.11 22.69
C GLU A 122 -29.02 -28.31 21.82
N LEU A 123 -27.95 -29.04 22.18
CA LEU A 123 -27.48 -30.25 21.46
C LEU A 123 -28.35 -31.49 21.74
N GLY A 124 -29.24 -31.38 22.71
CA GLY A 124 -30.38 -32.27 22.87
C GLY A 124 -30.23 -33.29 23.99
N ALA A 125 -31.30 -33.36 24.76
CA ALA A 125 -31.75 -34.51 25.53
C ALA A 125 -31.99 -35.80 24.71
N GLU A 126 -31.47 -35.93 23.48
CA GLU A 126 -31.74 -37.08 22.59
C GLU A 126 -30.53 -37.96 22.25
N ARG A 127 -29.29 -37.54 22.52
CA ARG A 127 -28.10 -38.41 22.36
C ARG A 127 -27.46 -38.69 23.71
N GLY A 128 -27.85 -39.82 24.31
CA GLY A 128 -27.29 -40.35 25.55
C GLY A 128 -25.83 -40.80 25.45
N SER A 129 -24.93 -39.96 24.97
CA SER A 129 -23.51 -40.27 24.79
C SER A 129 -22.62 -39.07 25.11
N GLY A 130 -22.10 -39.05 26.35
CA GLY A 130 -20.88 -38.33 26.74
C GLY A 130 -20.99 -36.81 26.84
N LEU A 131 -20.41 -36.26 27.91
CA LEU A 131 -20.30 -34.81 28.19
C LEU A 131 -19.35 -34.06 27.22
N TYR A 132 -18.90 -34.73 26.14
CA TYR A 132 -17.84 -34.26 25.26
C TYR A 132 -18.33 -34.29 23.81
N PRO A 133 -18.49 -33.13 23.16
CA PRO A 133 -18.99 -33.09 21.80
C PRO A 133 -18.00 -33.81 20.87
N SER A 134 -18.52 -34.76 20.10
CA SER A 134 -17.79 -35.32 18.95
C SER A 134 -17.59 -34.25 17.87
N ASP A 135 -16.77 -34.53 16.86
CA ASP A 135 -16.58 -33.59 15.75
C ASP A 135 -17.90 -33.33 14.99
N GLU A 136 -18.82 -34.29 14.96
CA GLU A 136 -20.16 -34.09 14.40
C GLU A 136 -21.06 -33.23 15.30
N ASP A 137 -21.00 -33.43 16.62
CA ASP A 137 -21.76 -32.59 17.55
C ASP A 137 -21.26 -31.13 17.49
N PHE A 138 -19.97 -30.92 17.23
CA PHE A 138 -19.42 -29.57 17.07
C PHE A 138 -19.90 -28.86 15.80
N ILE A 139 -20.22 -29.56 14.72
CA ILE A 139 -20.83 -28.94 13.53
C ILE A 139 -22.18 -28.33 13.91
N GLU A 140 -22.95 -29.06 14.71
CA GLU A 140 -24.27 -28.60 15.17
C GLU A 140 -24.15 -27.45 16.17
N ILE A 141 -23.15 -27.48 17.06
CA ILE A 141 -22.79 -26.33 17.89
C ILE A 141 -22.43 -25.13 17.00
N ALA A 142 -21.59 -25.34 15.99
CA ALA A 142 -21.09 -24.27 15.13
C ALA A 142 -22.21 -23.58 14.36
N LYS A 143 -23.28 -24.31 14.01
CA LYS A 143 -24.48 -23.72 13.40
C LYS A 143 -25.23 -22.79 14.34
N GLN A 144 -25.20 -23.07 15.64
CA GLN A 144 -25.90 -22.27 16.66
C GLN A 144 -25.05 -21.14 17.22
N LEU A 145 -23.72 -21.18 17.05
CA LEU A 145 -22.76 -20.19 17.56
C LEU A 145 -23.13 -18.72 17.21
N PRO A 146 -23.56 -18.38 15.98
CA PRO A 146 -23.97 -17.01 15.66
C PRO A 146 -25.19 -16.53 16.45
N LEU A 147 -26.13 -17.44 16.73
CA LEU A 147 -27.37 -17.12 17.45
C LEU A 147 -27.11 -16.87 18.94
N ILE A 148 -26.19 -17.64 19.53
CA ILE A 148 -25.82 -17.52 20.95
C ILE A 148 -24.70 -16.50 21.21
N SER A 149 -24.03 -15.97 20.18
CA SER A 149 -22.95 -14.99 20.35
C SER A 149 -23.43 -13.71 21.06
N SER A 150 -24.68 -13.32 20.85
CA SER A 150 -25.34 -12.19 21.53
C SER A 150 -25.38 -12.33 23.07
N TYR A 151 -25.36 -13.56 23.60
CA TYR A 151 -25.36 -13.85 25.03
C TYR A 151 -23.95 -13.86 25.64
N TYR A 152 -22.91 -14.09 24.82
CA TYR A 152 -21.52 -14.11 25.25
C TYR A 152 -20.80 -12.83 24.81
N SER A 153 -20.92 -11.80 25.65
CA SER A 153 -20.14 -10.54 25.53
C SER A 153 -18.68 -10.68 26.00
N SER A 154 -18.26 -11.88 26.43
CA SER A 154 -16.88 -12.11 26.83
C SER A 154 -16.00 -12.24 25.59
N PRO A 155 -14.78 -11.65 25.59
CA PRO A 155 -13.78 -11.98 24.59
C PRO A 155 -13.25 -13.38 24.96
N LEU A 156 -14.04 -14.42 24.68
CA LEU A 156 -13.69 -15.84 24.87
C LEU A 156 -12.29 -16.14 24.27
N PHE A 157 -11.86 -15.33 23.32
CA PHE A 157 -10.63 -15.48 22.53
C PHE A 157 -9.57 -14.40 22.74
N GLY A 158 -9.80 -13.41 23.61
CA GLY A 158 -8.85 -12.30 23.85
C GLY A 158 -8.47 -11.48 22.58
N SER A 159 -9.20 -11.68 21.48
CA SER A 159 -8.89 -11.17 20.14
C SER A 159 -9.77 -10.00 19.70
N GLY A 160 -10.76 -9.61 20.52
CA GLY A 160 -11.69 -8.51 20.21
C GLY A 160 -12.68 -8.79 19.08
N HIS A 161 -12.71 -10.00 18.53
CA HIS A 161 -13.64 -10.42 17.49
C HIS A 161 -14.80 -11.25 18.06
N ASP A 162 -16.01 -10.96 17.59
CA ASP A 162 -17.20 -11.76 17.83
C ASP A 162 -17.13 -13.09 17.05
N VAL A 163 -17.79 -14.13 17.55
CA VAL A 163 -17.84 -15.48 16.94
C VAL A 163 -18.43 -15.43 15.53
N THR A 164 -19.27 -14.45 15.24
CA THR A 164 -19.84 -14.17 13.91
C THR A 164 -18.76 -13.85 12.86
N TRP A 165 -17.57 -13.39 13.25
CA TRP A 165 -16.48 -13.02 12.32
C TRP A 165 -15.96 -14.20 11.48
N PHE A 166 -16.07 -15.43 12.02
CA PHE A 166 -15.61 -16.66 11.36
C PHE A 166 -16.51 -17.10 10.20
N PHE A 167 -17.75 -16.62 10.15
CA PHE A 167 -18.77 -17.04 9.19
C PHE A 167 -19.04 -15.95 8.14
N ASP A 168 -19.74 -16.34 7.06
CA ASP A 168 -20.24 -15.39 6.06
C ASP A 168 -21.49 -14.64 6.55
N GLU A 169 -21.75 -13.50 5.91
CA GLU A 169 -22.83 -12.58 6.27
C GLU A 169 -24.22 -13.23 6.15
N HIS A 170 -24.47 -14.03 5.10
CA HIS A 170 -25.77 -14.64 4.87
C HIS A 170 -26.13 -15.68 5.93
N PHE A 171 -25.13 -16.42 6.40
CA PHE A 171 -25.29 -17.37 7.49
C PHE A 171 -25.63 -16.67 8.82
N VAL A 172 -24.92 -15.57 9.14
CA VAL A 172 -25.12 -14.82 10.39
C VAL A 172 -26.48 -14.11 10.44
N GLU A 173 -26.94 -13.57 9.32
CA GLU A 173 -28.26 -12.92 9.22
C GLU A 173 -29.43 -13.93 9.21
N GLY A 174 -29.14 -15.23 9.13
CA GLY A 174 -30.14 -16.29 9.02
C GLY A 174 -30.88 -16.30 7.68
N THR A 175 -30.31 -15.66 6.65
CA THR A 175 -30.88 -15.64 5.28
C THR A 175 -30.54 -16.91 4.50
N SER A 176 -29.51 -17.64 4.94
CA SER A 176 -29.09 -18.94 4.42
C SER A 176 -28.90 -19.94 5.57
N GLU A 177 -29.38 -21.18 5.40
CA GLU A 177 -29.11 -22.29 6.33
C GLU A 177 -27.68 -22.86 6.17
N THR A 178 -26.96 -22.44 5.11
CA THR A 178 -25.63 -22.96 4.76
C THR A 178 -24.59 -21.85 4.83
N CYS A 179 -23.40 -22.19 5.32
CA CYS A 179 -22.27 -21.27 5.38
C CYS A 179 -21.42 -21.44 4.12
N VAL A 180 -21.35 -20.41 3.27
CA VAL A 180 -20.66 -20.50 1.97
C VAL A 180 -19.17 -20.18 2.09
N ALA A 181 -18.81 -19.34 3.08
CA ALA A 181 -17.43 -18.96 3.30
C ALA A 181 -17.08 -18.87 4.79
N MET A 182 -15.89 -19.35 5.15
CA MET A 182 -15.36 -19.28 6.50
C MET A 182 -14.01 -18.57 6.55
N ARG A 183 -13.67 -17.99 7.70
CA ARG A 183 -12.42 -17.26 7.90
C ARG A 183 -11.58 -17.84 9.04
N SER A 184 -10.26 -17.82 8.86
CA SER A 184 -9.28 -18.02 9.91
C SER A 184 -8.28 -16.87 9.91
N ALA A 185 -7.80 -16.45 11.08
CA ALA A 185 -6.78 -15.42 11.23
C ALA A 185 -5.56 -15.91 12.01
N PHE A 186 -4.39 -15.52 11.54
CA PHE A 186 -3.11 -15.68 12.22
C PHE A 186 -2.63 -14.31 12.65
N VAL A 187 -2.26 -14.18 13.91
CA VAL A 187 -1.73 -12.95 14.48
C VAL A 187 -0.24 -13.12 14.70
N PHE A 188 0.53 -12.18 14.16
CA PHE A 188 1.98 -12.10 14.33
C PHE A 188 2.34 -10.84 15.09
N ALA A 189 3.43 -10.94 15.85
CA ALA A 189 3.71 -9.96 16.87
C ALA A 189 5.17 -9.50 16.90
N LEU A 190 5.32 -8.29 17.39
CA LEU A 190 6.59 -7.63 17.67
C LEU A 190 6.74 -7.45 19.19
N PRO A 191 7.94 -7.13 19.70
CA PRO A 191 9.23 -7.13 18.99
C PRO A 191 9.71 -8.54 18.66
N LEU A 192 10.46 -8.68 17.57
CA LEU A 192 11.18 -9.91 17.27
C LEU A 192 12.28 -10.15 18.31
N GLU A 193 12.77 -11.39 18.39
CA GLU A 193 13.89 -11.72 19.27
C GLU A 193 15.14 -10.90 18.90
N GLY A 194 15.78 -10.28 19.90
CA GLY A 194 16.93 -9.39 19.69
C GLY A 194 16.59 -7.91 19.43
N TYR A 195 15.31 -7.51 19.55
CA TYR A 195 14.88 -6.12 19.49
C TYR A 195 14.27 -5.68 20.83
N ASP A 196 14.54 -4.42 21.22
CA ASP A 196 14.12 -3.90 22.52
C ASP A 196 12.65 -3.48 22.56
N SER A 197 12.08 -3.08 21.40
CA SER A 197 10.69 -2.65 21.30
C SER A 197 10.13 -2.83 19.89
N PRO A 198 8.80 -2.78 19.69
CA PRO A 198 8.21 -2.80 18.35
C PRO A 198 8.65 -1.64 17.44
N SER A 199 9.15 -0.56 18.04
CA SER A 199 9.67 0.62 17.33
C SER A 199 11.17 0.56 17.07
N ASP A 200 11.93 -0.30 17.78
CA ASP A 200 13.37 -0.47 17.57
C ASP A 200 13.63 -1.04 16.17
N ARG A 201 14.36 -0.31 15.33
CA ARG A 201 14.69 -0.72 13.95
C ARG A 201 13.48 -1.32 13.22
N ARG A 202 12.32 -0.67 13.33
CA ARG A 202 11.05 -1.17 12.80
C ARG A 202 11.11 -1.57 11.33
N SER A 203 11.88 -0.85 10.50
CA SER A 203 12.08 -1.19 9.09
C SER A 203 12.74 -2.56 8.88
N GLU A 204 13.69 -2.93 9.74
CA GLU A 204 14.34 -4.25 9.69
C GLU A 204 13.38 -5.35 10.12
N GLN A 205 12.61 -5.12 11.21
CA GLN A 205 11.59 -6.06 11.69
C GLN A 205 10.49 -6.29 10.65
N VAL A 206 9.99 -5.22 10.02
CA VAL A 206 9.00 -5.30 8.93
C VAL A 206 9.59 -6.02 7.72
N ALA A 207 10.84 -5.72 7.32
CA ALA A 207 11.50 -6.40 6.20
C ALA A 207 11.74 -7.90 6.48
N ALA A 208 12.01 -8.28 7.73
CA ALA A 208 12.14 -9.67 8.14
C ALA A 208 10.79 -10.41 8.03
N TYR A 209 9.71 -9.81 8.55
CA TYR A 209 8.36 -10.35 8.41
C TYR A 209 7.93 -10.43 6.95
N ALA A 210 8.23 -9.41 6.15
CA ALA A 210 7.96 -9.37 4.71
C ALA A 210 8.56 -10.57 3.97
N ARG A 211 9.82 -10.92 4.26
CA ARG A 211 10.49 -12.11 3.68
C ARG A 211 9.83 -13.41 4.14
N PHE A 212 9.53 -13.52 5.43
CA PHE A 212 8.83 -14.68 5.97
C PHE A 212 7.45 -14.87 5.30
N ALA A 213 6.67 -13.79 5.21
CA ALA A 213 5.31 -13.79 4.73
C ALA A 213 5.19 -14.07 3.22
N SER A 214 6.23 -13.78 2.43
CA SER A 214 6.28 -14.10 1.00
C SER A 214 6.09 -15.61 0.70
N GLN A 215 6.46 -16.48 1.66
CA GLN A 215 6.31 -17.93 1.53
C GLN A 215 4.84 -18.39 1.58
N PHE A 216 3.96 -17.63 2.22
CA PHE A 216 2.55 -18.01 2.35
C PHE A 216 1.80 -17.92 1.04
N ARG A 217 2.21 -17.02 0.14
CA ARG A 217 1.50 -16.76 -1.12
C ARG A 217 1.42 -18.00 -2.00
N ASP A 218 2.56 -18.57 -2.34
CA ASP A 218 2.62 -19.74 -3.24
C ASP A 218 2.01 -20.97 -2.57
N MET A 219 2.22 -21.13 -1.26
CA MET A 219 1.63 -22.21 -0.47
C MET A 219 0.10 -22.14 -0.46
N LEU A 220 -0.49 -21.00 -0.10
CA LEU A 220 -1.94 -20.85 0.05
C LEU A 220 -2.64 -20.91 -1.32
N ASN A 221 -2.00 -20.41 -2.37
CA ASN A 221 -2.49 -20.56 -3.74
C ASN A 221 -2.50 -22.04 -4.18
N ALA A 222 -1.47 -22.81 -3.81
CA ALA A 222 -1.40 -24.25 -4.11
C ALA A 222 -2.34 -25.09 -3.25
N ALA A 223 -2.71 -24.61 -2.05
CA ALA A 223 -3.69 -25.26 -1.19
C ALA A 223 -5.13 -25.18 -1.73
N GLY A 224 -5.40 -24.23 -2.65
CA GLY A 224 -6.66 -24.16 -3.37
C GLY A 224 -6.85 -25.32 -4.34
N GLY A 225 -8.05 -25.90 -4.38
CA GLY A 225 -8.40 -27.02 -5.24
C GLY A 225 -9.71 -26.83 -6.00
N ASN A 226 -10.23 -27.92 -6.57
CA ASN A 226 -11.51 -27.91 -7.29
C ASN A 226 -12.73 -27.80 -6.38
N GLU A 227 -12.62 -28.25 -5.13
CA GLU A 227 -13.71 -28.29 -4.14
C GLU A 227 -13.72 -27.09 -3.18
N LEU A 228 -12.53 -26.55 -2.87
CA LEU A 228 -12.35 -25.41 -1.99
C LEU A 228 -11.39 -24.41 -2.61
N ARG A 229 -11.80 -23.15 -2.57
CA ARG A 229 -10.96 -22.02 -2.92
C ARG A 229 -10.39 -21.42 -1.63
N VAL A 230 -9.06 -21.29 -1.59
CA VAL A 230 -8.34 -20.65 -0.49
C VAL A 230 -7.95 -19.25 -0.95
N LEU A 231 -8.47 -18.25 -0.26
CA LEU A 231 -8.16 -16.84 -0.45
C LEU A 231 -7.36 -16.36 0.76
N HIS A 232 -6.50 -15.39 0.57
CA HIS A 232 -5.65 -14.86 1.65
C HIS A 232 -5.53 -13.35 1.56
N ALA A 233 -5.38 -12.71 2.72
CA ALA A 233 -5.16 -11.29 2.86
C ALA A 233 -4.31 -11.04 4.10
N GLY A 234 -3.33 -10.14 4.02
CA GLY A 234 -2.52 -9.78 5.17
C GLY A 234 -1.83 -8.45 4.92
N GLY A 235 -1.73 -7.60 5.94
CA GLY A 235 -1.29 -6.21 5.76
C GLY A 235 -0.01 -6.09 4.90
N GLU A 236 1.05 -6.81 5.27
CA GLU A 236 2.34 -6.75 4.54
C GLU A 236 2.33 -7.57 3.23
N ILE A 237 1.64 -8.71 3.19
CA ILE A 237 1.57 -9.57 1.99
C ILE A 237 0.86 -8.83 0.87
N THR A 238 -0.32 -8.28 1.19
CA THR A 238 -1.12 -7.50 0.26
C THR A 238 -0.37 -6.25 -0.22
N GLU A 239 0.39 -5.58 0.65
CA GLU A 239 1.20 -4.43 0.23
C GLU A 239 2.31 -4.82 -0.77
N GLN A 240 2.96 -5.97 -0.58
CA GLN A 240 3.94 -6.49 -1.54
C GLN A 240 3.30 -6.87 -2.87
N GLU A 241 2.17 -7.57 -2.84
CA GLU A 241 1.44 -7.93 -4.05
C GLU A 241 1.02 -6.69 -4.84
N ILE A 242 0.50 -5.66 -4.16
CA ILE A 242 0.17 -4.38 -4.77
C ILE A 242 1.41 -3.75 -5.39
N LYS A 243 2.55 -3.74 -4.69
CA LYS A 243 3.82 -3.17 -5.23
C LYS A 243 4.25 -3.90 -6.50
N ASP A 244 4.14 -5.21 -6.56
CA ASP A 244 4.56 -5.99 -7.72
C ASP A 244 3.61 -5.81 -8.90
N ILE A 245 2.30 -5.74 -8.64
CA ILE A 245 1.30 -5.38 -9.66
C ILE A 245 1.59 -3.98 -10.22
N VAL A 246 1.80 -2.99 -9.35
CA VAL A 246 2.09 -1.61 -9.76
C VAL A 246 3.37 -1.51 -10.59
N LYS A 247 4.42 -2.30 -10.28
CA LYS A 247 5.63 -2.37 -11.12
C LYS A 247 5.31 -2.92 -12.52
N GLY A 248 4.46 -3.94 -12.60
CA GLY A 248 3.97 -4.49 -13.86
C GLY A 248 3.17 -3.45 -14.66
N ASP A 249 2.26 -2.74 -14.00
CA ASP A 249 1.46 -1.68 -14.62
C ASP A 249 2.32 -0.52 -15.11
N LEU A 250 3.36 -0.15 -14.37
CA LEU A 250 4.31 0.87 -14.80
C LEU A 250 5.07 0.46 -16.07
N LEU A 251 5.30 -0.84 -16.30
CA LEU A 251 5.85 -1.34 -17.56
C LEU A 251 4.88 -1.11 -18.73
N TYR A 252 3.58 -1.34 -18.51
CA TYR A 252 2.55 -0.98 -19.50
C TYR A 252 2.48 0.54 -19.75
N ALA A 253 2.78 1.38 -18.75
CA ALA A 253 2.91 2.83 -18.94
C ALA A 253 4.02 3.18 -19.93
N VAL A 254 5.16 2.48 -19.88
CA VAL A 254 6.25 2.63 -20.86
C VAL A 254 5.77 2.23 -22.26
N GLY A 255 5.00 1.16 -22.38
CA GLY A 255 4.37 0.76 -23.65
C GLY A 255 3.43 1.83 -24.21
N SER A 256 2.56 2.39 -23.36
CA SER A 256 1.67 3.51 -23.71
C SER A 256 2.45 4.75 -24.16
N LEU A 257 3.53 5.08 -23.45
CA LEU A 257 4.43 6.17 -23.84
C LEU A 257 4.98 5.92 -25.25
N ILE A 258 5.51 4.72 -25.56
CA ILE A 258 6.04 4.40 -26.89
C ILE A 258 4.98 4.62 -27.98
N VAL A 259 3.75 4.16 -27.75
CA VAL A 259 2.64 4.36 -28.71
C VAL A 259 2.35 5.84 -28.90
N ALA A 260 2.28 6.61 -27.81
CA ALA A 260 2.07 8.05 -27.88
C ALA A 260 3.20 8.76 -28.65
N LEU A 261 4.44 8.31 -28.47
CA LEU A 261 5.59 8.82 -29.23
C LEU A 261 5.53 8.48 -30.71
N LEU A 262 5.08 7.28 -31.06
CA LEU A 262 4.86 6.93 -32.47
C LEU A 262 3.78 7.82 -33.08
N VAL A 263 2.70 8.11 -32.37
CA VAL A 263 1.64 9.03 -32.84
C VAL A 263 2.19 10.44 -33.04
N ILE A 264 2.91 11.00 -32.06
CA ILE A 264 3.52 12.33 -32.18
C ILE A 264 4.53 12.34 -33.34
N LEU A 265 5.37 11.31 -33.47
CA LEU A 265 6.36 11.23 -34.54
C LEU A 265 5.72 11.17 -35.92
N LEU A 266 4.66 10.36 -36.09
CA LEU A 266 3.93 10.26 -37.36
C LEU A 266 3.22 11.57 -37.72
N HIS A 267 2.68 12.28 -36.73
CA HIS A 267 1.96 13.54 -36.93
C HIS A 267 2.90 14.72 -37.20
N THR A 268 3.93 14.86 -36.39
CA THR A 268 4.91 15.96 -36.48
C THR A 268 5.95 15.74 -37.57
N ARG A 269 6.23 14.48 -37.93
CA ARG A 269 7.31 14.05 -38.86
C ARG A 269 8.68 14.62 -38.48
N SER A 270 8.91 14.95 -37.21
CA SER A 270 10.15 15.53 -36.71
C SER A 270 10.58 14.87 -35.41
N VAL A 271 11.70 14.13 -35.47
CA VAL A 271 12.28 13.44 -34.31
C VAL A 271 12.69 14.42 -33.22
N TRP A 272 13.13 15.63 -33.59
CA TRP A 272 13.51 16.67 -32.62
C TRP A 272 12.32 17.14 -31.77
N ILE A 273 11.18 17.40 -32.41
CA ILE A 273 9.95 17.83 -31.72
C ILE A 273 9.46 16.71 -30.78
N THR A 274 9.52 15.46 -31.23
CA THR A 274 9.15 14.32 -30.38
C THR A 274 10.10 14.14 -29.20
N ALA A 275 11.42 14.26 -29.40
CA ALA A 275 12.42 14.09 -28.35
C ALA A 275 12.32 15.18 -27.27
N THR A 276 12.10 16.42 -27.70
CA THR A 276 11.91 17.57 -26.80
C THR A 276 10.62 17.46 -25.99
N ALA A 277 9.53 16.98 -26.59
CA ALA A 277 8.29 16.68 -25.89
C ALA A 277 8.47 15.60 -24.80
N VAL A 278 9.16 14.50 -25.12
CA VAL A 278 9.48 13.44 -24.14
C VAL A 278 10.29 14.00 -22.99
N LEU A 279 11.31 14.81 -23.31
CA LEU A 279 12.20 15.36 -22.30
C LEU A 279 11.44 16.30 -21.36
N GLY A 280 10.57 17.17 -21.89
CA GLY A 280 9.72 18.05 -21.08
C GLY A 280 8.81 17.26 -20.13
N LEU A 281 8.15 16.22 -20.67
CA LEU A 281 7.31 15.32 -19.88
C LEU A 281 8.11 14.51 -18.84
N ALA A 282 9.31 14.04 -19.18
CA ALA A 282 10.16 13.31 -18.25
C ALA A 282 10.67 14.23 -17.12
N LEU A 283 10.97 15.49 -17.41
CA LEU A 283 11.41 16.48 -16.43
C LEU A 283 10.26 17.00 -15.54
N SER A 284 9.00 16.90 -15.99
CA SER A 284 7.85 17.30 -15.16
C SER A 284 7.65 16.37 -13.96
N PHE A 285 7.96 15.07 -14.04
CA PHE A 285 7.78 14.17 -12.90
C PHE A 285 8.72 14.48 -11.71
N PRO A 286 10.06 14.61 -11.89
CA PRO A 286 10.96 14.95 -10.78
C PRO A 286 10.66 16.33 -10.19
N THR A 287 10.34 17.31 -11.04
CA THR A 287 10.03 18.68 -10.58
C THR A 287 8.73 18.71 -9.78
N SER A 288 7.67 18.06 -10.26
CA SER A 288 6.40 17.94 -9.53
C SER A 288 6.54 17.09 -8.26
N TYR A 289 7.38 16.05 -8.28
CA TYR A 289 7.72 15.28 -7.07
C TYR A 289 8.42 16.15 -6.02
N PHE A 290 9.38 16.99 -6.44
CA PHE A 290 10.05 17.93 -5.55
C PHE A 290 9.07 18.92 -4.93
N VAL A 291 8.18 19.53 -5.74
CA VAL A 291 7.16 20.46 -5.24
C VAL A 291 6.22 19.75 -4.26
N PHE A 292 5.74 18.55 -4.62
CA PHE A 292 4.85 17.76 -3.78
C PHE A 292 5.46 17.40 -2.42
N ARG A 293 6.75 17.03 -2.38
CA ARG A 293 7.45 16.62 -1.16
C ARG A 293 7.92 17.80 -0.32
N VAL A 294 8.55 18.80 -0.96
CA VAL A 294 9.28 19.88 -0.27
C VAL A 294 8.37 21.08 -0.03
N VAL A 295 7.61 21.50 -1.04
CA VAL A 295 6.76 22.69 -0.95
C VAL A 295 5.45 22.37 -0.23
N CYS A 296 4.78 21.28 -0.62
CA CYS A 296 3.53 20.87 0.03
C CYS A 296 3.73 20.05 1.32
N GLY A 297 4.97 19.63 1.62
CA GLY A 297 5.31 18.91 2.86
C GLY A 297 4.70 17.50 2.97
N VAL A 298 4.21 16.93 1.88
CA VAL A 298 3.52 15.63 1.92
C VAL A 298 4.54 14.50 2.00
N ARG A 299 4.56 13.79 3.13
CA ARG A 299 5.58 12.76 3.42
C ARG A 299 5.26 11.39 2.83
N TYR A 300 4.01 11.11 2.48
CA TYR A 300 3.59 9.81 1.97
C TYR A 300 3.13 9.92 0.50
N ILE A 301 3.53 8.96 -0.31
CA ILE A 301 3.00 8.75 -1.67
C ILE A 301 2.07 7.55 -1.56
N THR A 302 0.84 7.70 -2.03
CA THR A 302 -0.09 6.56 -2.13
C THR A 302 0.17 5.78 -3.42
N PHE A 303 -0.13 4.48 -3.42
CA PHE A 303 -0.09 3.66 -4.64
C PHE A 303 -1.01 4.22 -5.74
N MET A 304 -2.08 4.93 -5.36
CA MET A 304 -2.96 5.61 -6.32
C MET A 304 -2.24 6.66 -7.17
N CYS A 305 -1.15 7.26 -6.66
CA CYS A 305 -0.33 8.20 -7.44
C CYS A 305 0.36 7.54 -8.64
N ALA A 306 0.44 6.20 -8.70
CA ALA A 306 0.94 5.47 -9.86
C ALA A 306 0.06 5.64 -11.12
N ALA A 307 -1.18 6.15 -10.97
CA ALA A 307 -2.03 6.50 -12.11
C ALA A 307 -1.64 7.82 -12.79
N VAL A 308 -0.93 8.72 -12.10
CA VAL A 308 -0.60 10.06 -12.60
C VAL A 308 0.22 10.03 -13.90
N PRO A 309 1.23 9.16 -14.07
CA PRO A 309 1.95 9.06 -15.34
C PRO A 309 1.06 8.85 -16.56
N PHE A 310 0.06 7.98 -16.46
CA PHE A 310 -0.86 7.71 -17.57
C PHE A 310 -1.67 8.94 -17.98
N VAL A 311 -2.16 9.69 -16.99
CA VAL A 311 -2.92 10.92 -17.22
C VAL A 311 -2.05 11.98 -17.89
N VAL A 312 -0.85 12.21 -17.35
CA VAL A 312 0.03 13.29 -17.81
C VAL A 312 0.61 12.98 -19.19
N ILE A 313 0.85 11.70 -19.52
CA ILE A 313 1.17 11.31 -20.91
C ILE A 313 0.06 11.76 -21.87
N GLY A 314 -1.21 11.50 -21.53
CA GLY A 314 -2.34 11.93 -22.36
C GLY A 314 -2.42 13.44 -22.56
N VAL A 315 -2.38 14.20 -21.45
CA VAL A 315 -2.45 15.67 -21.48
C VAL A 315 -1.23 16.29 -22.19
N GLY A 316 -0.02 15.81 -21.89
CA GLY A 316 1.21 16.32 -22.49
C GLY A 316 1.31 16.03 -23.99
N CYS A 317 0.76 14.91 -24.46
CA CYS A 317 0.71 14.62 -25.90
C CYS A 317 -0.27 15.55 -26.62
N ASP A 318 -1.43 15.87 -26.02
CA ASP A 318 -2.41 16.80 -26.59
C ASP A 318 -1.80 18.19 -26.80
N ASP A 319 -1.09 18.73 -25.81
CA ASP A 319 -0.43 20.03 -25.90
C ASP A 319 0.55 20.11 -27.08
N VAL A 320 1.32 19.05 -27.31
CA VAL A 320 2.29 18.98 -28.42
C VAL A 320 1.59 18.99 -29.78
N LEU A 321 0.49 18.24 -29.91
CA LEU A 321 -0.27 18.14 -31.14
C LEU A 321 -0.98 19.47 -31.47
N VAL A 322 -1.63 20.08 -30.46
CA VAL A 322 -2.30 21.38 -30.62
C VAL A 322 -1.30 22.47 -31.00
N LEU A 323 -0.11 22.51 -30.38
CA LEU A 323 0.91 23.50 -30.71
C LEU A 323 1.37 23.35 -32.16
N HIS A 324 1.63 22.11 -32.56
CA HIS A 324 2.11 21.79 -33.89
C HIS A 324 1.08 22.09 -34.99
N ASP A 325 -0.20 21.83 -34.73
CA ASP A 325 -1.26 22.10 -35.69
C ASP A 325 -1.48 23.60 -35.90
N ILE A 326 -1.45 24.39 -34.82
CA ILE A 326 -1.52 25.85 -34.92
C ILE A 326 -0.27 26.39 -35.63
N TRP A 327 0.92 25.88 -35.32
CA TRP A 327 2.15 26.25 -36.02
C TRP A 327 2.05 26.02 -37.54
N LYS A 328 1.51 24.87 -37.97
CA LYS A 328 1.27 24.58 -39.40
C LYS A 328 0.23 25.51 -40.01
N GLN A 329 -0.84 25.86 -39.30
CA GLN A 329 -1.86 26.80 -39.81
C GLN A 329 -1.29 28.20 -40.04
N TYR A 330 -0.37 28.65 -39.19
CA TYR A 330 0.28 29.96 -39.30
C TYR A 330 1.51 29.96 -40.25
N SER A 331 1.79 28.85 -40.94
CA SER A 331 2.90 28.76 -41.91
C SER A 331 2.69 29.56 -43.19
N ALA A 332 1.44 29.75 -43.64
CA ALA A 332 1.12 30.50 -44.86
C ALA A 332 1.11 32.03 -44.68
N PRO A 333 0.61 32.62 -43.56
CA PRO A 333 0.52 34.08 -43.44
C PRO A 333 1.82 34.76 -42.95
N TRP A 334 2.76 34.03 -42.36
CA TRP A 334 3.96 34.59 -41.73
C TRP A 334 5.24 33.90 -42.24
N PRO A 335 6.01 34.56 -43.13
CA PRO A 335 7.25 34.00 -43.68
C PRO A 335 8.45 34.09 -42.72
N ASP A 336 8.39 34.95 -41.70
CA ASP A 336 9.40 35.01 -40.64
C ASP A 336 9.09 33.97 -39.54
N ASP A 337 10.07 33.12 -39.23
CA ASP A 337 9.92 32.00 -38.29
C ASP A 337 9.70 32.47 -36.84
N GLU A 338 10.32 33.59 -36.44
CA GLU A 338 10.24 34.11 -35.07
C GLU A 338 8.88 34.78 -34.82
N ALA A 339 8.42 35.63 -35.75
CA ALA A 339 7.09 36.20 -35.72
C ALA A 339 6.00 35.13 -35.80
N ARG A 340 6.18 34.10 -36.67
CA ARG A 340 5.26 32.96 -36.76
C ARG A 340 5.13 32.24 -35.42
N PHE A 341 6.25 31.96 -34.75
CA PHE A 341 6.25 31.17 -33.52
C PHE A 341 5.58 31.92 -32.40
N THR A 342 5.88 33.21 -32.28
CA THR A 342 5.30 34.08 -31.26
C THR A 342 3.77 34.11 -31.35
N GLU A 343 3.21 34.27 -32.56
CA GLU A 343 1.76 34.34 -32.74
C GLU A 343 1.09 32.96 -32.60
N ALA A 344 1.70 31.90 -33.14
CA ALA A 344 1.23 30.53 -32.97
C ALA A 344 1.19 30.15 -31.49
N TYR A 345 2.28 30.41 -30.75
CA TYR A 345 2.36 30.14 -29.30
C TYR A 345 1.39 31.01 -28.50
N ARG A 346 1.18 32.28 -28.88
CA ARG A 346 0.21 33.16 -28.20
C ARG A 346 -1.22 32.61 -28.28
N LYS A 347 -1.60 32.02 -29.41
CA LYS A 347 -2.92 31.41 -29.60
C LYS A 347 -3.00 30.02 -28.96
N ALA A 348 -2.01 29.18 -29.23
CA ALA A 348 -1.95 27.80 -28.78
C ALA A 348 -1.77 27.70 -27.26
N GLY A 349 -0.86 28.49 -26.69
CA GLY A 349 -0.60 28.54 -25.25
C GLY A 349 -1.79 29.01 -24.44
N LYS A 350 -2.65 29.90 -24.96
CA LYS A 350 -3.91 30.26 -24.30
C LYS A 350 -4.88 29.09 -24.24
N ALA A 351 -4.99 28.31 -25.32
CA ALA A 351 -5.84 27.12 -25.34
C ALA A 351 -5.32 26.04 -24.37
N MET A 352 -4.01 25.74 -24.42
CA MET A 352 -3.36 24.75 -23.55
C MET A 352 -3.40 25.14 -22.07
N LEU A 353 -3.27 26.43 -21.76
CA LEU A 353 -3.36 26.89 -20.38
C LEU A 353 -4.76 26.64 -19.81
N VAL A 354 -5.81 26.87 -20.61
CA VAL A 354 -7.19 26.62 -20.18
C VAL A 354 -7.41 25.12 -19.95
N THR A 355 -6.96 24.25 -20.86
CA THR A 355 -7.10 22.79 -20.69
C THR A 355 -6.30 22.27 -19.50
N SER A 356 -5.08 22.75 -19.30
CA SER A 356 -4.25 22.39 -18.15
C SER A 356 -4.86 22.88 -16.82
N MET A 357 -5.36 24.12 -16.78
CA MET A 357 -6.01 24.67 -15.58
C MET A 357 -7.30 23.94 -15.22
N THR A 358 -8.15 23.60 -16.20
CA THR A 358 -9.39 22.86 -15.93
C THR A 358 -9.08 21.44 -15.45
N THR A 359 -8.08 20.78 -16.03
CA THR A 359 -7.63 19.45 -15.59
C THR A 359 -7.05 19.49 -14.18
N ALA A 360 -6.19 20.47 -13.89
CA ALA A 360 -5.64 20.67 -12.55
C ALA A 360 -6.74 21.00 -11.52
N ALA A 361 -7.72 21.83 -11.86
CA ALA A 361 -8.86 22.14 -11.00
C ALA A 361 -9.72 20.90 -10.70
N ALA A 362 -9.96 20.05 -11.70
CA ALA A 362 -10.67 18.78 -11.51
C ALA A 362 -9.91 17.85 -10.55
N PHE A 363 -8.59 17.74 -10.67
CA PHE A 363 -7.78 16.96 -9.72
C PHE A 363 -7.73 17.59 -8.32
N LEU A 364 -7.66 18.93 -8.22
CA LEU A 364 -7.71 19.63 -6.93
C LEU A 364 -9.06 19.48 -6.22
N ALA A 365 -10.16 19.24 -6.95
CA ALA A 365 -11.46 18.96 -6.34
C ALA A 365 -11.41 17.71 -5.42
N ASN A 366 -10.52 16.76 -5.69
CA ASN A 366 -10.31 15.58 -4.83
C ASN A 366 -9.79 15.94 -3.42
N LEU A 367 -9.29 17.16 -3.19
CA LEU A 367 -8.88 17.63 -1.86
C LEU A 367 -10.04 17.68 -0.86
N VAL A 368 -11.28 17.75 -1.33
CA VAL A 368 -12.50 17.75 -0.49
C VAL A 368 -12.78 16.36 0.10
N SER A 369 -12.19 15.30 -0.48
CA SER A 369 -12.43 13.93 -0.01
C SER A 369 -11.90 13.69 1.41
N TYR A 370 -12.68 13.00 2.23
CA TYR A 370 -12.25 12.57 3.56
C TYR A 370 -11.05 11.60 3.49
N MET A 371 -11.00 10.77 2.44
CA MET A 371 -10.00 9.72 2.27
C MET A 371 -8.61 10.31 1.92
N PRO A 372 -7.58 10.15 2.79
CA PRO A 372 -6.24 10.70 2.54
C PRO A 372 -5.61 10.27 1.19
N PRO A 373 -5.72 9.01 0.74
CA PRO A 373 -5.17 8.60 -0.55
C PRO A 373 -5.71 9.41 -1.74
N ILE A 374 -7.00 9.74 -1.73
CA ILE A 374 -7.65 10.50 -2.80
C ILE A 374 -7.14 11.95 -2.83
N ARG A 375 -6.98 12.57 -1.65
CA ARG A 375 -6.42 13.93 -1.54
C ARG A 375 -4.97 14.00 -2.05
N SER A 376 -4.15 13.01 -1.66
CA SER A 376 -2.75 12.91 -2.08
C SER A 376 -2.61 12.73 -3.60
N LEU A 377 -3.43 11.85 -4.19
CA LEU A 377 -3.54 11.68 -5.64
C LEU A 377 -3.92 12.99 -6.33
N GLY A 378 -4.99 13.65 -5.88
CA GLY A 378 -5.47 14.89 -6.48
C GLY A 378 -4.43 16.00 -6.47
N LEU A 379 -3.75 16.19 -5.35
CA LEU A 379 -2.69 17.18 -5.24
C LEU A 379 -1.50 16.86 -6.15
N PHE A 380 -1.03 15.61 -6.16
CA PHE A 380 0.11 15.21 -6.98
C PHE A 380 -0.21 15.32 -8.48
N ALA A 381 -1.39 14.88 -8.90
CA ALA A 381 -1.84 14.98 -10.29
C ALA A 381 -1.93 16.44 -10.75
N ALA A 382 -2.53 17.33 -9.95
CA ALA A 382 -2.66 18.74 -10.28
C ALA A 382 -1.29 19.44 -10.43
N ILE A 383 -0.36 19.20 -9.52
CA ILE A 383 1.00 19.74 -9.60
C ILE A 383 1.74 19.17 -10.82
N THR A 384 1.49 17.91 -11.18
CA THR A 384 2.16 17.29 -12.34
C THR A 384 1.63 17.83 -13.67
N VAL A 385 0.32 18.06 -13.79
CA VAL A 385 -0.29 18.68 -14.99
C VAL A 385 0.17 20.13 -15.16
N LEU A 386 0.22 20.91 -14.08
CA LEU A 386 0.76 22.28 -14.15
C LEU A 386 2.27 22.27 -14.43
N GLY A 387 2.98 21.30 -13.86
CA GLY A 387 4.40 21.06 -14.10
C GLY A 387 4.70 20.74 -15.57
N SER A 388 3.91 19.89 -16.22
CA SER A 388 4.12 19.52 -17.63
C SER A 388 3.92 20.70 -18.59
N HIS A 389 2.94 21.57 -18.32
CA HIS A 389 2.75 22.80 -19.10
C HIS A 389 3.96 23.74 -18.99
N THR A 390 4.48 23.95 -17.77
CA THR A 390 5.65 24.83 -17.54
C THR A 390 6.98 24.23 -18.01
N ALA A 391 7.12 22.91 -17.93
CA ALA A 391 8.31 22.15 -18.38
C ALA A 391 8.39 22.00 -19.91
N SER A 392 7.42 22.56 -20.65
CA SER A 392 7.42 22.65 -22.11
C SER A 392 7.85 24.05 -22.58
N PRO A 393 9.08 24.54 -22.26
CA PRO A 393 9.43 25.91 -22.59
C PRO A 393 9.51 26.11 -24.11
N PRO A 394 9.07 27.27 -24.61
CA PRO A 394 9.10 27.61 -26.04
C PRO A 394 10.52 27.54 -26.65
N GLN A 395 11.55 27.62 -25.81
CA GLN A 395 12.96 27.52 -26.20
C GLN A 395 13.34 26.11 -26.66
N LEU A 396 12.73 25.07 -26.08
CA LEU A 396 12.99 23.67 -26.42
C LEU A 396 12.33 23.30 -27.77
N TRP A 397 11.24 24.00 -28.12
CA TRP A 397 10.50 23.80 -29.36
C TRP A 397 11.06 24.59 -30.55
N ARG A 398 12.11 25.41 -30.38
CA ARG A 398 12.75 26.09 -31.50
C ARG A 398 13.22 25.03 -32.49
N PRO A 399 12.60 24.91 -33.68
CA PRO A 399 13.11 24.01 -34.69
C PRO A 399 14.49 24.53 -35.04
N ASN A 400 15.52 23.70 -34.90
CA ASN A 400 16.85 24.04 -35.36
C ASN A 400 16.81 24.04 -36.90
N THR A 401 16.26 25.10 -37.50
CA THR A 401 16.14 25.26 -38.96
C THR A 401 17.51 25.32 -39.65
N ARG A 402 18.61 25.41 -38.89
CA ARG A 402 19.98 25.31 -39.41
C ARG A 402 20.43 23.89 -39.76
N CYS A 403 19.88 22.84 -39.15
CA CYS A 403 20.34 21.47 -39.42
C CYS A 403 19.73 20.86 -40.70
N CYS A 404 18.62 21.40 -41.22
CA CYS A 404 17.97 20.88 -42.42
C CYS A 404 18.38 21.59 -43.73
N ASN A 405 19.13 22.70 -43.67
CA ASN A 405 19.63 23.41 -44.85
C ASN A 405 21.16 23.53 -44.83
N ALA A 406 21.85 22.38 -44.90
CA ALA A 406 23.27 22.37 -45.28
C ALA A 406 23.40 22.56 -46.80
N SER A 407 23.41 23.82 -47.25
CA SER A 407 24.06 24.24 -48.50
C SER A 407 25.13 25.29 -48.13
N PRO A 408 26.32 25.25 -48.73
CA PRO A 408 27.51 25.87 -48.16
C PRO A 408 27.63 27.33 -48.59
N HIS A 409 27.25 28.27 -47.72
CA HIS A 409 27.76 29.64 -47.85
C HIS A 409 28.18 30.17 -46.47
N LEU A 410 29.49 30.24 -46.30
CA LEU A 410 30.18 30.98 -45.24
C LEU A 410 29.83 32.47 -45.36
N THR A 411 29.21 33.03 -44.32
CA THR A 411 29.43 34.44 -43.98
C THR A 411 29.58 34.62 -42.47
N ASN A 412 30.77 35.08 -42.10
CA ASN A 412 31.14 35.54 -40.77
C ASN A 412 30.30 36.76 -40.36
N SER A 413 29.77 36.76 -39.15
CA SER A 413 29.65 37.99 -38.35
C SER A 413 29.61 37.67 -36.86
N PHE A 414 30.69 38.08 -36.20
CA PHE A 414 30.83 38.22 -34.76
C PHE A 414 29.95 39.37 -34.25
N ALA A 415 29.19 39.14 -33.18
CA ALA A 415 28.75 40.18 -32.26
C ALA A 415 28.61 39.60 -30.84
N HIS A 416 28.98 40.42 -29.86
CA HIS A 416 29.45 40.14 -28.49
C HIS A 416 28.30 39.96 -27.44
N PRO A 417 28.55 39.75 -26.12
CA PRO A 417 27.83 38.79 -25.31
C PRO A 417 27.09 39.40 -24.10
N SER A 418 25.87 38.98 -23.83
CA SER A 418 25.29 39.11 -22.49
C SER A 418 24.08 38.21 -22.31
N SER A 419 24.25 37.18 -21.47
CA SER A 419 23.28 36.61 -20.52
C SER A 419 23.34 35.08 -20.46
N ILE A 420 23.89 34.60 -19.34
CA ILE A 420 23.55 33.35 -18.63
C ILE A 420 23.60 32.08 -19.49
N GLY A 421 24.76 31.42 -19.44
CA GLY A 421 25.00 30.13 -20.07
C GLY A 421 24.19 29.00 -19.43
N ILE A 422 23.40 28.35 -20.27
CA ILE A 422 23.07 26.93 -20.16
C ILE A 422 23.62 26.31 -21.43
N PHE A 423 24.48 25.31 -21.28
CA PHE A 423 25.16 24.60 -22.38
C PHE A 423 24.14 24.18 -23.45
N VAL A 424 24.19 24.86 -24.59
CA VAL A 424 23.68 24.31 -25.85
C VAL A 424 24.74 23.31 -26.29
N LEU A 425 24.39 22.03 -26.24
CA LEU A 425 25.11 21.00 -26.99
C LEU A 425 24.93 21.34 -28.47
N ASP A 426 25.96 21.95 -29.07
CA ASP A 426 26.11 22.05 -30.51
C ASP A 426 26.25 20.63 -31.07
N CYS A 427 25.29 20.23 -31.92
CA CYS A 427 25.37 19.08 -32.83
C CYS A 427 25.26 19.60 -34.27
#